data_AF-A0A0X7A696-F1
#
_entry.id   AF-A0A0X7A696-F1
#
_cell.length_a   1.000
_cell.length_b   1.000
_cell.length_c   1.000
_cell.angle_alpha   90.00
_cell.angle_beta   90.00
_cell.angle_gamma   90.00
#
_symmetry.space_group_name_H-M   'P 1'
#
loop_
_entity.id
_entity.type
_entity.pdbx_description
1 polymer ?
#
loop_
_entity_poly.entity_id
_entity_poly.type
_entity_poly.pdbx_seq_one_letter_code
_entity_poly.pdbx_strand_id
1 'polypeptide(L)'
;MGVAEAVVTRGAGNQIYVTCDEGADRNATAISFTLAGNSSKDSSVQLTFDGEAPEDYTLWDGQIKSDCRACAATYDIVIKKLKTHSSVHVKFKNGDAANFSLNGSSKAIGQCVADFYR
;
A
#
# COMPACT_ATOMS: atom_id res chain seq x y z
N MET A 1 0.57 17.16 -14.85
CA MET A 1 1.52 16.75 -13.79
C MET A 1 0.73 16.75 -12.50
N GLY A 2 0.65 15.61 -11.82
CA GLY A 2 -0.18 15.43 -10.63
C GLY A 2 0.18 14.12 -9.92
N VAL A 3 -0.43 13.89 -8.77
CA VAL A 3 -0.35 12.62 -8.05
C VAL A 3 -1.64 11.85 -8.36
N ALA A 4 -1.52 10.65 -8.92
CA ALA A 4 -2.64 9.74 -9.08
C ALA A 4 -2.84 8.96 -7.79
N GLU A 5 -4.07 8.96 -7.27
CA GLU A 5 -4.40 8.39 -5.97
C GLU A 5 -5.38 7.23 -6.18
N ALA A 6 -4.96 6.01 -5.82
CA ALA A 6 -5.83 4.86 -5.83
C ALA A 6 -6.26 4.52 -4.40
N VAL A 7 -7.57 4.49 -4.20
CA VAL A 7 -8.18 4.23 -2.90
C VAL A 7 -8.94 2.91 -2.94
N VAL A 8 -8.51 1.94 -2.13
CA VAL A 8 -9.30 0.73 -1.87
C VAL A 8 -9.97 0.90 -0.51
N THR A 9 -11.28 1.18 -0.49
CA THR A 9 -12.06 1.40 0.74
C THR A 9 -12.84 0.16 1.16
N ARG A 10 -12.93 -0.12 2.46
CA ARG A 10 -13.94 -1.05 3.01
C ARG A 10 -14.55 -0.53 4.31
N GLY A 11 -15.82 -0.10 4.23
CA GLY A 11 -16.54 0.45 5.39
C GLY A 11 -15.98 1.79 5.85
N ALA A 12 -16.53 2.32 6.95
CA ALA A 12 -16.11 3.61 7.49
C ALA A 12 -14.68 3.50 8.09
N GLY A 13 -13.73 4.20 7.49
CA GLY A 13 -12.39 4.40 8.06
C GLY A 13 -11.32 3.35 7.74
N ASN A 14 -11.60 2.34 6.89
CA ASN A 14 -10.54 1.44 6.39
C ASN A 14 -10.19 1.75 4.94
N GLN A 15 -8.89 1.96 4.69
CA GLN A 15 -8.38 2.41 3.41
C GLN A 15 -6.99 1.85 3.14
N ILE A 16 -6.77 1.32 1.95
CA ILE A 16 -5.45 1.23 1.34
C ILE A 16 -5.33 2.41 0.39
N TYR A 17 -4.30 3.23 0.61
CA TYR A 17 -4.05 4.42 -0.18
C TYR A 17 -2.73 4.27 -0.91
N VAL A 18 -2.79 4.33 -2.24
CA VAL A 18 -1.61 4.31 -3.10
C VAL A 18 -1.49 5.67 -3.75
N THR A 19 -0.37 6.34 -3.51
CA THR A 19 0.00 7.56 -4.22
C THR A 19 1.00 7.19 -5.31
N CYS A 20 0.79 7.73 -6.51
CA CYS A 20 1.62 7.53 -7.68
C CYS A 20 2.01 8.90 -8.23
N ASP A 21 3.27 9.28 -8.12
CA ASP A 21 3.73 10.53 -8.74
C ASP A 21 3.78 10.37 -10.26
N GLU A 22 3.17 11.31 -11.00
CA GLU A 22 3.24 11.35 -12.47
C GLU A 22 4.23 12.42 -12.98
N GLY A 23 5.24 12.76 -12.18
CA GLY A 23 6.31 13.70 -12.53
C GLY A 23 6.14 15.09 -11.93
N ALA A 24 5.51 15.20 -10.76
CA ALA A 24 5.32 16.46 -10.06
C ALA A 24 6.34 16.63 -8.91
N ASP A 25 6.56 15.59 -8.09
CA ASP A 25 7.44 15.64 -6.92
C ASP A 25 8.18 14.31 -6.68
N ARG A 26 9.48 14.39 -6.37
CA ARG A 26 10.27 13.24 -5.93
C ARG A 26 9.83 12.86 -4.50
N ASN A 27 9.51 11.58 -4.27
CA ASN A 27 9.08 10.98 -2.99
C ASN A 27 7.58 11.03 -2.70
N ALA A 28 6.73 11.27 -3.71
CA ALA A 28 5.28 11.24 -3.54
C ALA A 28 4.67 9.84 -3.80
N THR A 29 5.43 8.87 -4.30
CA THR A 29 4.95 7.50 -4.57
C THR A 29 5.09 6.62 -3.32
N ALA A 30 3.97 6.20 -2.73
CA ALA A 30 3.94 5.41 -1.50
C ALA A 30 2.64 4.61 -1.34
N ILE A 31 2.66 3.63 -0.43
CA ILE A 31 1.47 2.89 0.00
C ILE A 31 1.25 3.15 1.49
N SER A 32 0.05 3.56 1.87
CA SER A 32 -0.34 3.74 3.26
C SER A 32 -1.64 3.02 3.58
N PHE A 33 -1.78 2.65 4.85
CA PHE A 33 -2.92 1.89 5.35
C PHE A 33 -3.58 2.67 6.47
N THR A 34 -4.91 2.73 6.43
CA THR A 34 -5.73 3.26 7.52
C THR A 34 -6.72 2.17 7.92
N LEU A 35 -6.80 1.88 9.22
CA LEU A 35 -7.73 0.92 9.80
C LEU A 35 -8.52 1.61 10.93
N ALA A 36 -9.84 1.48 10.92
CA ALA A 36 -10.75 2.13 11.87
C ALA A 36 -10.52 3.65 12.03
N GLY A 37 -10.08 4.33 10.95
CA GLY A 37 -9.76 5.76 10.93
C GLY A 37 -8.35 6.11 11.44
N ASN A 38 -7.54 5.11 11.82
CA ASN A 38 -6.18 5.31 12.30
C ASN A 38 -5.17 4.84 11.26
N SER A 39 -4.19 5.69 10.96
CA SER A 39 -3.00 5.27 10.21
C SER A 39 -2.06 4.46 11.11
N SER A 40 -1.30 3.53 10.52
CA SER A 40 -0.31 2.77 11.28
C SER A 40 0.75 3.71 11.87
N LYS A 41 0.92 3.66 13.18
CA LYS A 41 2.06 4.28 13.89
C LYS A 41 3.23 3.31 14.07
N ASP A 42 3.03 2.06 13.64
CA ASP A 42 4.02 1.01 13.76
C ASP A 42 5.01 1.05 12.59
N SER A 43 6.20 0.50 12.81
CA SER A 43 7.24 0.34 11.79
C SER A 43 7.02 -0.87 10.88
N SER A 44 5.88 -1.55 10.99
CA SER A 44 5.55 -2.70 10.16
C SER A 44 4.05 -2.91 10.00
N VAL A 45 3.67 -3.60 8.94
CA VAL A 45 2.32 -4.07 8.67
C VAL A 45 2.37 -5.52 8.23
N GLN A 46 1.45 -6.33 8.74
CA GLN A 46 1.27 -7.69 8.28
C GLN A 46 0.21 -7.69 7.17
N LEU A 47 0.56 -8.28 6.03
CA LEU A 47 -0.33 -8.46 4.88
C LEU A 47 -0.53 -9.96 4.63
N THR A 48 -1.76 -10.35 4.34
CA THR A 48 -2.10 -11.73 3.97
C THR A 48 -2.97 -11.70 2.73
N PHE A 49 -2.40 -12.08 1.59
CA PHE A 49 -3.08 -12.04 0.29
C PHE A 49 -3.80 -13.36 0.05
N ASP A 50 -5.07 -13.32 -0.37
CA ASP A 50 -5.87 -14.51 -0.73
C ASP A 50 -5.80 -15.70 0.25
N GLY A 51 -5.55 -15.44 1.54
CA GLY A 51 -5.41 -16.46 2.58
C GLY A 51 -4.08 -17.21 2.59
N GLU A 52 -3.07 -16.73 1.85
CA GLU A 52 -1.70 -17.25 1.85
C GLU A 52 -1.01 -17.06 3.22
N ALA A 53 0.27 -17.45 3.31
CA ALA A 53 1.07 -17.19 4.51
C ALA A 53 1.16 -15.67 4.78
N PRO A 54 0.96 -15.21 6.03
CA PRO A 54 1.15 -13.80 6.37
C PRO A 54 2.59 -13.35 6.16
N GLU A 55 2.75 -12.14 5.64
CA GLU A 55 4.04 -11.51 5.39
C GLU A 55 4.12 -10.15 6.10
N ASP A 56 5.24 -9.91 6.76
CA ASP A 56 5.50 -8.64 7.43
C ASP A 56 6.31 -7.71 6.53
N TYR A 57 5.81 -6.49 6.35
CA TYR A 57 6.43 -5.44 5.56
C TYR A 57 6.80 -4.25 6.42
N THR A 58 7.99 -3.72 6.23
CA THR A 58 8.47 -2.53 6.94
C THR A 58 7.72 -1.28 6.48
N LEU A 59 7.34 -0.45 7.44
CA LEU A 59 6.80 0.88 7.23
C LEU A 59 7.83 1.93 7.67
N TRP A 60 8.01 2.96 6.84
CA TRP A 60 8.74 4.17 7.14
C TRP A 60 7.74 5.31 7.27
N ASP A 61 7.64 5.90 8.47
CA ASP A 61 6.64 6.94 8.80
C ASP A 61 5.20 6.51 8.51
N GLY A 62 4.87 5.24 8.78
CA GLY A 62 3.54 4.67 8.57
C GLY A 62 3.23 4.30 7.11
N GLN A 63 4.22 4.36 6.22
CA GLN A 63 4.05 4.11 4.79
C GLN A 63 5.09 3.15 4.24
N ILE A 64 4.75 2.43 3.17
CA ILE A 64 5.72 1.76 2.32
C ILE A 64 6.20 2.79 1.30
N LYS A 65 7.39 3.33 1.54
CA LYS A 65 8.03 4.32 0.66
C LYS A 65 8.61 3.65 -0.58
N SER A 66 8.96 4.45 -1.58
CA SER A 66 9.51 3.97 -2.86
C SER A 66 10.78 4.73 -3.30
N ASP A 67 11.32 5.61 -2.46
CA ASP A 67 12.41 6.56 -2.76
C ASP A 67 13.83 6.02 -2.50
N CYS A 68 13.94 4.89 -1.80
CA CYS A 68 15.22 4.22 -1.53
C CYS A 68 15.27 2.83 -2.18
N ARG A 69 16.48 2.28 -2.44
CA ARG A 69 16.63 0.98 -3.12
C ARG A 69 15.88 -0.17 -2.44
N ALA A 70 15.97 -0.27 -1.12
CA ALA A 70 15.26 -1.29 -0.37
C ALA A 70 13.74 -1.02 -0.34
N CYS A 71 13.37 0.26 -0.21
CA CYS A 71 11.99 0.74 -0.20
C CYS A 71 11.29 0.40 -1.51
N ALA A 72 11.93 0.69 -2.66
CA ALA A 72 11.42 0.38 -3.99
C ALA A 72 11.20 -1.12 -4.21
N ALA A 73 12.11 -1.98 -3.74
CA ALA A 73 11.91 -3.42 -3.83
C ALA A 73 10.70 -3.89 -3.02
N THR A 74 10.51 -3.37 -1.79
CA THR A 74 9.33 -3.66 -0.98
C THR A 74 8.06 -3.13 -1.63
N TYR A 75 8.09 -1.89 -2.12
CA TYR A 75 7.01 -1.24 -2.83
C TYR A 75 6.57 -2.05 -4.06
N ASP A 76 7.51 -2.46 -4.91
CA ASP A 76 7.25 -3.26 -6.12
C ASP A 76 6.57 -4.59 -5.80
N ILE A 77 7.01 -5.26 -4.73
CA ILE A 77 6.39 -6.51 -4.28
C ILE A 77 4.94 -6.26 -3.86
N VAL A 78 4.71 -5.27 -2.99
CA VAL A 78 3.38 -5.01 -2.45
C VAL A 78 2.44 -4.49 -3.53
N ILE A 79 2.88 -3.56 -4.38
CA ILE A 79 2.05 -3.03 -5.47
C ILE A 79 1.70 -4.11 -6.48
N LYS A 80 2.65 -5.01 -6.82
CA LYS A 80 2.37 -6.16 -7.67
C LYS A 80 1.30 -7.04 -7.04
N LYS A 81 1.45 -7.38 -5.76
CA LYS A 81 0.47 -8.22 -5.05
C LYS A 81 -0.90 -7.58 -4.98
N LEU A 82 -0.98 -6.27 -4.68
CA LEU A 82 -2.24 -5.52 -4.68
C LEU A 82 -2.95 -5.56 -6.04
N LYS A 83 -2.21 -5.62 -7.15
CA LYS A 83 -2.78 -5.64 -8.51
C LYS A 83 -3.13 -7.05 -9.02
N THR A 84 -2.50 -8.10 -8.48
CA THR A 84 -2.68 -9.47 -8.99
C THR A 84 -3.60 -10.34 -8.15
N HIS A 85 -3.72 -10.07 -6.85
CA HIS A 85 -4.55 -10.85 -5.92
C HIS A 85 -5.99 -10.34 -5.88
N SER A 86 -6.89 -11.15 -5.32
CA SER A 86 -8.32 -10.82 -5.22
C SER A 86 -8.69 -10.15 -3.90
N SER A 87 -7.87 -10.36 -2.87
CA SER A 87 -8.09 -9.86 -1.52
C SER A 87 -6.79 -9.71 -0.74
N VAL A 88 -6.80 -8.83 0.27
CA VAL A 88 -5.72 -8.68 1.22
C VAL A 88 -6.27 -8.42 2.61
N HIS A 89 -5.81 -9.18 3.58
CA HIS A 89 -6.00 -8.91 4.99
C HIS A 89 -4.82 -8.10 5.52
N VAL A 90 -5.10 -6.90 6.00
CA VAL A 90 -4.13 -5.97 6.57
C VAL A 90 -4.28 -6.01 8.07
N LYS A 91 -3.18 -6.19 8.79
CA LYS A 91 -3.15 -6.21 10.26
C LYS A 91 -2.00 -5.36 10.80
N PHE A 92 -2.33 -4.45 11.71
CA PHE A 92 -1.37 -3.65 12.47
C PHE A 92 -0.94 -4.38 13.73
N LYS A 93 0.19 -3.94 14.31
CA LYS A 93 0.77 -4.57 15.50
C LYS A 93 -0.10 -4.37 16.74
N ASN A 94 -0.83 -3.26 16.80
CA ASN A 94 -1.82 -2.99 17.84
C ASN A 94 -3.04 -3.94 17.81
N GLY A 95 -3.15 -4.81 16.80
CA GLY A 95 -4.23 -5.78 16.65
C GLY A 95 -5.36 -5.34 15.71
N ASP A 96 -5.38 -4.08 15.29
CA ASP A 96 -6.36 -3.61 14.30
C ASP A 96 -6.15 -4.36 12.98
N ALA A 97 -7.24 -4.84 12.40
CA ALA A 97 -7.18 -5.59 11.16
C ALA A 97 -8.42 -5.37 10.29
N ALA A 98 -8.23 -5.37 8.97
CA ALA A 98 -9.33 -5.39 8.01
C ALA A 98 -8.94 -6.18 6.76
N ASN A 99 -9.91 -6.93 6.24
CA ASN A 99 -9.79 -7.54 4.92
C ASN A 99 -10.25 -6.57 3.84
N PHE A 100 -9.62 -6.51 2.69
CA PHE A 100 -9.99 -5.66 1.55
C PHE A 100 -10.19 -6.53 0.32
N SER A 101 -11.20 -6.21 -0.50
CA SER A 101 -11.27 -6.78 -1.85
C SER A 101 -10.37 -5.96 -2.77
N LEU A 102 -9.59 -6.65 -3.58
CA LEU A 102 -8.72 -6.07 -4.60
C LEU A 102 -9.34 -6.15 -6.00
N ASN A 103 -10.63 -6.47 -6.11
CA ASN A 103 -11.32 -6.45 -7.39
C ASN A 103 -11.28 -5.05 -8.02
N GLY A 104 -10.63 -4.94 -9.17
CA GLY A 104 -10.44 -3.67 -9.88
C GLY A 104 -9.25 -2.82 -9.40
N SER A 105 -8.50 -3.27 -8.38
CA SER A 105 -7.30 -2.57 -7.88
C SER A 105 -6.26 -2.33 -8.97
N SER A 106 -6.05 -3.32 -9.85
CA SER A 106 -5.10 -3.22 -10.97
C SER A 106 -5.42 -2.04 -11.90
N LYS A 107 -6.71 -1.85 -12.20
CA LYS A 107 -7.20 -0.75 -13.03
C LYS A 107 -7.11 0.58 -12.29
N ALA A 108 -7.43 0.60 -11.00
CA ALA A 108 -7.39 1.81 -10.17
C ALA A 108 -5.96 2.31 -9.94
N ILE A 109 -5.02 1.41 -9.66
CA ILE A 109 -3.60 1.72 -9.42
C ILE A 109 -2.89 2.13 -10.72
N GLY A 110 -3.28 1.56 -11.87
CA GLY A 110 -2.69 1.94 -13.16
C GLY A 110 -1.19 1.65 -13.25
N GLN A 111 -0.44 2.45 -14.01
CA GLN A 111 1.03 2.34 -14.08
C GLN A 111 1.62 3.21 -12.97
N CYS A 112 2.19 2.57 -11.94
CA CYS A 112 2.69 3.25 -10.76
C CYS A 112 4.10 2.74 -10.47
N VAL A 113 5.10 3.54 -10.80
CA VAL A 113 6.52 3.20 -10.73
C VAL A 113 7.13 3.84 -9.50
N ALA A 114 7.92 3.08 -8.75
CA ALA A 114 8.65 3.59 -7.59
C ALA A 114 9.52 4.81 -7.94
N ASP A 115 9.58 5.78 -7.02
CA ASP A 115 10.33 7.02 -7.23
C ASP A 115 11.84 6.78 -7.40
N PHE A 116 12.39 5.75 -6.75
CA PHE A 116 13.80 5.37 -6.84
C PHE A 116 14.29 5.07 -8.28
N TYR A 117 13.41 4.60 -9.17
CA TYR A 117 13.79 4.26 -10.55
C TYR A 117 13.65 5.43 -11.53
N ARG A 118 13.24 6.61 -11.06
CA ARG A 118 12.94 7.77 -11.89
C ARG A 118 14.05 8.82 -11.90
#